data_AF-A0A1H9WXK0-F1
#
_entry.id   AF-A0A1H9WXK0-F1
#
_cell.length_a   1.000
_cell.length_b   1.000
_cell.length_c   1.000
_cell.angle_alpha   90.00
_cell.angle_beta   90.00
_cell.angle_gamma   90.00
#
_symmetry.space_group_name_H-M   'P 1'
#
loop_
_entity.id
_entity.type
_entity.pdbx_description
1 polymer ?
#
loop_
_entity_poly.entity_id
_entity_poly.type
_entity_poly.pdbx_seq_one_letter_code
_entity_poly.pdbx_strand_id
1 'polypeptide(L)' 'MKQYFIASICRNGIIGGSIVADDEGITYKTGKLTVSSKLRNLEMKYRNIQDFSKKWVLCFPVFSIAMNDGETYKFIVF' A
#
# COMPACT_ATOMS: atom_id res chain seq x y z
N MET A 1 -8.67 -13.86 -8.49
CA MET A 1 -7.39 -14.63 -8.31
C MET A 1 -6.45 -13.82 -7.43
N LYS A 2 -5.66 -14.42 -6.53
CA LYS A 2 -4.74 -13.64 -5.66
C LYS A 2 -3.36 -13.44 -6.28
N GLN A 3 -2.87 -12.22 -6.26
CA GLN A 3 -1.52 -11.82 -6.64
C GLN A 3 -0.77 -11.28 -5.42
N TYR A 4 0.53 -11.54 -5.35
CA TYR A 4 1.37 -11.20 -4.21
C TYR A 4 2.56 -10.37 -4.69
N PHE A 5 2.79 -9.24 -4.05
CA PHE A 5 3.86 -8.32 -4.38
C PHE A 5 4.69 -7.99 -3.14
N ILE A 6 6.00 -7.92 -3.30
CA ILE A 6 6.87 -7.37 -2.26
C ILE A 6 6.73 -5.87 -2.33
N ALA A 7 6.43 -5.24 -1.20
CA ALA A 7 6.17 -3.81 -1.18
C ALA A 7 6.56 -3.19 0.15
N SER A 8 6.87 -1.89 0.13
CA SER A 8 7.08 -1.11 1.34
C SER A 8 6.14 0.09 1.34
N ILE A 9 5.53 0.38 2.48
CA ILE A 9 4.74 1.61 2.64
C ILE A 9 5.62 2.75 3.13
N CYS A 10 5.42 3.94 2.56
CA CYS A 10 6.11 5.17 2.92
C CYS A 10 5.23 5.99 3.89
N ARG A 11 5.32 5.69 5.20
CA ARG A 11 4.59 6.41 6.26
C ARG A 11 5.48 6.51 7.49
N ASN A 12 5.95 7.71 7.82
CA ASN A 12 6.95 7.97 8.87
C ASN A 12 8.24 7.15 8.69
N GLY A 13 8.71 7.04 7.44
CA GLY A 13 9.81 6.15 7.04
C GLY A 13 9.35 5.08 6.04
N ILE A 14 10.22 4.11 5.78
CA ILE A 14 9.95 2.98 4.89
C ILE A 14 9.70 1.73 5.72
N ILE A 15 8.49 1.19 5.62
CA ILE A 15 8.07 -0.01 6.36
C ILE A 15 7.92 -1.12 5.34
N GLY A 16 8.81 -2.11 5.39
CA GLY A 16 8.75 -3.30 4.54
C GLY A 16 7.56 -4.19 4.87
N GLY A 17 7.01 -4.82 3.83
CA GLY A 17 5.84 -5.69 3.91
C GLY A 17 5.55 -6.35 2.57
N SER A 18 4.27 -6.61 2.34
CA SER A 18 3.77 -7.19 1.10
C SER A 18 2.40 -6.61 0.77
N ILE A 19 2.05 -6.61 -0.51
CA ILE A 19 0.69 -6.35 -0.97
C ILE A 19 0.11 -7.66 -1.49
N VAL A 20 -1.08 -8.00 -1.03
CA VAL A 20 -1.92 -9.05 -1.62
C VAL A 20 -3.02 -8.35 -2.40
N ALA A 21 -3.10 -8.59 -3.70
CA ALA A 21 -4.18 -8.07 -4.55
C ALA A 21 -5.13 -9.19 -4.93
N ASP A 22 -6.42 -8.92 -4.89
CA ASP A 22 -7.46 -9.80 -5.39
C ASP A 22 -8.48 -9.00 -6.21
N ASP A 23 -9.65 -9.58 -6.43
CA ASP A 23 -10.69 -9.02 -7.29
C ASP A 23 -11.45 -7.87 -6.58
N GLU A 24 -11.38 -7.76 -5.25
CA GLU A 24 -12.05 -6.71 -4.47
C GLU A 24 -11.15 -5.51 -4.14
N GLY A 25 -9.84 -5.75 -4.03
CA GLY A 25 -8.91 -4.71 -3.63
C GLY A 25 -7.50 -5.20 -3.39
N ILE A 26 -6.78 -4.42 -2.60
CA ILE A 26 -5.44 -4.76 -2.12
C ILE A 26 -5.38 -4.71 -0.59
N THR A 27 -4.58 -5.59 -0.01
CA THR A 27 -4.24 -5.55 1.42
C THR A 27 -2.73 -5.44 1.56
N TYR A 28 -2.26 -4.35 2.15
CA TYR A 28 -0.89 -4.24 2.60
C TYR A 28 -0.73 -4.93 3.97
N LYS A 29 0.32 -5.75 4.09
CA LYS A 29 0.64 -6.49 5.32
C LYS A 29 2.09 -6.31 5.72
N THR A 30 2.33 -6.16 7.02
CA THR A 30 3.69 -6.17 7.59
C THR A 30 3.75 -6.90 8.92
N GLY A 31 4.84 -7.64 9.13
CA GLY A 31 5.13 -8.33 10.39
C GLY A 31 5.74 -7.45 11.48
N LYS A 32 5.99 -6.15 11.20
CA LYS A 32 6.58 -5.23 12.19
C LYS A 32 5.59 -4.96 13.32
N LEU A 33 5.90 -5.41 14.53
CA LEU A 33 5.02 -5.25 15.70
C LEU A 33 4.94 -3.82 16.23
N THR A 34 5.92 -2.98 15.89
CA THR A 34 6.00 -1.57 16.31
C THR A 34 5.06 -0.64 15.55
N VAL A 35 4.32 -1.14 14.55
CA VAL A 35 3.34 -0.35 13.79
C VAL A 35 1.92 -0.64 14.27
N SER A 36 1.02 0.33 14.10
CA SER A 36 -0.37 0.20 14.51
C SER A 36 -1.06 -1.02 13.86
N SER A 37 -2.04 -1.60 14.55
CA SER A 37 -2.80 -2.74 14.02
C SER A 37 -3.44 -2.45 12.66
N LYS A 38 -3.97 -1.23 12.47
CA LYS A 38 -4.52 -0.75 11.20
C LYS A 38 -3.47 -0.79 10.08
N LEU A 39 -2.23 -0.40 10.34
CA LEU A 39 -1.16 -0.40 9.34
C LEU A 39 -0.60 -1.80 9.06
N ARG A 40 -0.65 -2.71 10.05
CA ARG A 40 -0.21 -4.11 9.90
C ARG A 40 -1.05 -4.91 8.91
N ASN A 41 -2.33 -4.57 8.78
CA ASN A 41 -3.28 -5.15 7.82
C ASN A 41 -4.12 -4.02 7.23
N LEU A 42 -3.54 -3.26 6.32
CA LEU A 42 -4.20 -2.13 5.70
C LEU A 42 -4.94 -2.61 4.45
N GLU A 43 -6.26 -2.69 4.54
CA GLU A 43 -7.14 -3.04 3.42
C GLU A 43 -7.57 -1.79 2.65
N MET A 44 -7.45 -1.85 1.33
CA MET A 44 -7.85 -0.81 0.39
C MET A 44 -8.71 -1.45 -0.70
N LYS A 45 -10.04 -1.37 -0.55
CA LYS A 45 -10.98 -1.88 -1.56
C LYS A 45 -10.98 -0.95 -2.78
N TYR A 46 -11.01 -1.51 -4.00
CA TYR A 46 -10.96 -0.71 -5.22
C TYR A 46 -12.10 0.30 -5.33
N ARG A 47 -13.30 -0.08 -4.88
CA ARG A 47 -14.48 0.82 -4.82
C ARG A 47 -14.28 2.08 -3.98
N ASN A 48 -13.29 2.07 -3.08
CA ASN A 48 -12.99 3.17 -2.18
C ASN A 48 -11.74 3.96 -2.63
N ILE A 49 -11.10 3.58 -3.75
CA ILE A 49 -9.97 4.31 -4.31
C ILE A 49 -10.51 5.44 -5.16
N GLN A 50 -10.11 6.67 -4.82
CA GLN A 50 -10.48 7.87 -5.56
C GLN A 50 -9.52 8.12 -6.73
N ASP A 51 -8.22 7.96 -6.48
CA ASP A 51 -7.18 8.24 -7.45
C ASP A 51 -5.97 7.32 -7.25
N PHE A 52 -5.25 7.08 -8.33
CA PHE A 52 -4.05 6.26 -8.37
C PHE A 52 -3.02 6.90 -9.29
N SER A 53 -1.81 7.09 -8.77
CA SER A 53 -0.71 7.63 -9.57
C SER A 53 0.59 6.88 -9.34
N LYS A 54 1.43 6.86 -10.37
CA LYS A 54 2.78 6.31 -10.35
C LYS A 54 3.77 7.45 -10.59
N LYS A 55 4.77 7.58 -9.72
CA LYS A 55 5.90 8.50 -9.89
C LYS A 55 7.20 7.77 -9.66
N TRP A 56 8.23 8.12 -10.39
CA TRP A 56 9.59 7.66 -10.11
C TRP A 56 10.24 8.63 -9.12
N VAL A 57 10.70 8.11 -7.99
CA VAL A 57 11.44 8.90 -6.98
C VAL A 57 12.78 8.21 -6.74
N LEU A 58 13.87 8.95 -6.92
CA LEU A 58 15.23 8.42 -6.99
C LEU A 58 15.33 7.34 -8.09
N CYS A 59 15.29 6.06 -7.72
CA CYS A 59 15.35 4.90 -8.61
C CYS A 59 14.22 3.88 -8.36
N PHE A 60 13.20 4.25 -7.59
CA PHE A 60 12.10 3.34 -7.25
C PHE A 60 10.76 3.84 -7.83
N PRO A 61 9.92 2.92 -8.35
CA PRO A 61 8.54 3.26 -8.67
C PRO A 61 7.74 3.42 -7.38
N VAL A 62 7.24 4.63 -7.16
CA VAL A 62 6.36 4.97 -6.03
C VAL A 62 4.93 5.10 -6.53
N PHE A 63 4.06 4.25 -6.00
CA PHE A 63 2.63 4.25 -6.25
C PHE A 63 1.92 5.01 -5.13
N SER A 64 1.08 5.99 -5.48
CA SER A 64 0.25 6.74 -4.53
C SER A 64 -1.21 6.38 -4.77
N ILE A 65 -1.90 6.01 -3.69
CA ILE A 65 -3.30 5.59 -3.69
C ILE A 65 -4.06 6.54 -2.78
N ALA A 66 -4.96 7.33 -3.35
CA ALA A 66 -5.85 8.21 -2.59
C ALA A 66 -7.18 7.49 -2.36
N MET A 67 -7.64 7.46 -1.11
CA MET A 67 -8.88 6.82 -0.70
C MET A 67 -10.00 7.88 -0.56
N ASN A 68 -11.25 7.45 -0.71
CA ASN A 68 -12.43 8.32 -0.58
C ASN A 68 -12.60 8.93 0.83
N ASP A 69 -11.93 8.39 1.85
CA ASP A 69 -11.93 8.92 3.22
C ASP A 69 -10.89 10.05 3.43
N GLY A 70 -10.15 10.42 2.38
CA GLY A 70 -9.11 11.45 2.39
C GLY A 70 -7.72 10.94 2.77
N GLU A 71 -7.56 9.66 3.17
CA GLU A 71 -6.23 9.09 3.41
C GLU A 71 -5.51 8.82 2.09
N THR A 72 -4.20 9.09 2.06
CA THR A 72 -3.34 8.74 0.92
C THR A 72 -2.21 7.84 1.38
N TYR A 73 -2.05 6.70 0.69
CA TYR A 73 -1.01 5.73 0.98
C TYR A 73 -0.02 5.67 -0.18
N LYS A 74 1.28 5.64 0.15
CA LYS A 74 2.36 5.58 -0.82
C LYS A 74 3.14 4.28 -0.66
N PHE A 75 3.39 3.59 -1.75
CA PHE A 75 4.05 2.29 -1.77
C PHE A 75 5.22 2.29 -2.76
N ILE A 76 6.32 1.68 -2.35
CA ILE A 76 7.34 1.17 -3.27
C ILE A 76 7.01 -0.29 -3.52
N VAL A 77 6.85 -0.69 -4.78
CA VAL A 77 6.54 -2.08 -5.16
C VAL A 77 7.68 -2.60 -6.04
N PHE A 78 8.15 -3.81 -5.75
CA PHE A 78 9.31 -4.45 -6.40
C PHE A 78 8.89 -5.55 -7.37
#